data_AF-A0A485NP42-F1
#
_entry.id   AF-A0A485NP42-F1
#
_cell.length_a   1.000
_cell.length_b   1.000
_cell.length_c   1.000
_cell.angle_alpha   90.00
_cell.angle_beta   90.00
_cell.angle_gamma   90.00
#
_symmetry.space_group_name_H-M   'P 1'
#
loop_
_entity.id
_entity.type
_entity.pdbx_description
1 polymer ?
#
loop_
_entity_poly.entity_id
_entity_poly.type
_entity_poly.pdbx_seq_one_letter_code
_entity_poly.pdbx_strand_id
1 'polypeptide(L)'
;MQCIQITFVHLLFLFSIFCVFYQTVIFIRDKNSHGQEVSGYIDYAHRLKIEDFEVYFSGKRRLLPKPTDMSFYNWDSHIAVWNSTPNYQVIADNLEGLLFKYKRDRKILNVDPKVPPGDNSTRIPIQTDLYIQAVIFDHISRRKT
;
A
#
# COMPACT_ATOMS: atom_id res chain seq x y z
N MET A 1 -18.59 -1.09 18.51
CA MET A 1 -17.59 -0.36 17.67
C MET A 1 -16.16 -0.90 17.79
N GLN A 2 -15.82 -1.78 18.74
CA GLN A 2 -14.49 -2.46 18.80
C GLN A 2 -14.31 -3.62 17.79
N CYS A 3 -15.39 -4.16 17.21
CA CYS A 3 -15.33 -5.37 16.37
C CYS A 3 -14.77 -5.13 14.95
N ILE A 4 -14.84 -3.89 14.43
CA ILE A 4 -14.47 -3.55 13.04
C ILE A 4 -13.00 -3.11 12.92
N GLN A 5 -12.40 -2.56 13.99
CA GLN A 5 -10.94 -2.34 14.01
C GLN A 5 -10.16 -3.65 13.94
N ILE A 6 -10.75 -4.73 14.47
CA ILE A 6 -10.16 -6.06 14.43
C ILE A 6 -10.06 -6.52 12.97
N THR A 7 -11.05 -6.37 12.08
CA THR A 7 -10.92 -6.94 10.74
C THR A 7 -9.81 -6.35 9.88
N PHE A 8 -9.50 -5.04 9.93
CA PHE A 8 -8.41 -4.48 9.11
C PHE A 8 -7.01 -4.82 9.67
N VAL A 9 -6.83 -4.64 10.98
CA VAL A 9 -5.57 -4.95 11.65
C VAL A 9 -5.32 -6.45 11.68
N HIS A 10 -6.35 -7.25 11.97
CA HIS A 10 -6.27 -8.70 12.02
C HIS A 10 -6.16 -9.30 10.60
N LEU A 11 -6.66 -8.63 9.54
CA LEU A 11 -6.32 -9.00 8.16
C LEU A 11 -4.83 -8.74 7.91
N LEU A 12 -4.31 -7.53 8.18
CA LEU A 12 -2.87 -7.25 8.04
C LEU A 12 -1.97 -8.13 8.92
N PHE A 13 -2.46 -8.54 10.10
CA PHE A 13 -1.73 -9.32 11.10
C PHE A 13 -1.79 -10.83 10.85
N LEU A 14 -2.97 -11.40 10.52
CA LEU A 14 -3.08 -12.79 10.06
C LEU A 14 -2.31 -13.00 8.76
N PHE A 15 -2.29 -11.97 7.91
CA PHE A 15 -1.48 -11.95 6.72
C PHE A 15 0.01 -12.01 7.15
N SER A 16 0.49 -11.14 8.04
CA SER A 16 1.90 -11.13 8.48
C SER A 16 2.44 -12.43 9.11
N ILE A 17 1.62 -13.24 9.78
CA ILE A 17 2.05 -14.47 10.49
C ILE A 17 2.26 -15.66 9.52
N PHE A 18 1.54 -15.71 8.40
CA PHE A 18 1.68 -16.75 7.38
C PHE A 18 2.45 -16.25 6.15
N CYS A 19 3.75 -15.98 6.29
CA CYS A 19 4.81 -16.10 5.25
C CYS A 19 4.62 -15.48 3.82
N VAL A 20 3.57 -14.70 3.50
CA VAL A 20 3.26 -14.33 2.09
C VAL A 20 3.43 -12.83 1.74
N PHE A 21 3.65 -11.92 2.70
CA PHE A 21 3.50 -10.45 2.47
C PHE A 21 4.77 -9.66 2.17
N TYR A 22 5.86 -10.31 1.74
CA TYR A 22 7.11 -9.59 1.41
C TYR A 22 7.01 -8.67 0.18
N GLN A 23 5.85 -8.65 -0.48
CA GLN A 23 5.63 -8.07 -1.80
C GLN A 23 4.30 -7.29 -1.87
N THR A 24 3.76 -6.88 -0.73
CA THR A 24 2.45 -6.23 -0.68
C THR A 24 2.58 -4.72 -0.77
N VAL A 25 1.73 -4.11 -1.58
CA VAL A 25 1.56 -2.66 -1.68
C VAL A 25 0.17 -2.31 -1.16
N ILE A 26 0.09 -1.33 -0.25
CA ILE A 26 -1.17 -0.87 0.32
C ILE A 26 -1.45 0.52 -0.23
N PHE A 27 -2.61 0.71 -0.84
CA PHE A 27 -3.14 2.03 -1.13
C PHE A 27 -4.02 2.50 0.02
N ILE A 28 -3.80 3.72 0.48
CA ILE A 28 -4.66 4.39 1.47
C ILE A 28 -5.02 5.78 0.93
N ARG A 29 -6.29 6.16 1.10
CA ARG A 29 -6.79 7.53 0.99
C ARG A 29 -7.56 7.85 2.26
N ASP A 30 -7.16 8.91 2.94
CA ASP A 30 -7.83 9.40 4.16
C ASP A 30 -7.38 10.83 4.48
N LYS A 31 -7.88 11.39 5.58
CA LYS A 31 -7.48 12.71 6.06
C LYS A 31 -6.33 12.64 7.07
N ASN A 32 -5.36 13.55 6.93
CA ASN A 32 -4.29 13.72 7.90
C ASN A 32 -4.77 14.47 9.16
N SER A 33 -3.88 14.69 10.13
CA SER A 33 -4.20 15.39 11.38
C SER A 33 -4.64 16.86 11.19
N HIS A 34 -4.33 17.46 10.04
CA HIS A 34 -4.75 18.82 9.67
C HIS A 34 -6.07 18.83 8.89
N GLY A 35 -6.71 17.67 8.71
CA GLY A 35 -7.96 17.53 7.96
C GLY A 35 -7.80 17.52 6.43
N GLN A 36 -6.56 17.61 5.93
CA GLN A 36 -6.26 17.56 4.50
C GLN A 36 -6.36 16.13 4.00
N GLU A 37 -6.91 15.97 2.80
CA GLU A 37 -7.03 14.66 2.19
C GLU A 37 -5.73 14.26 1.50
N VAL A 38 -5.25 13.06 1.83
CA VAL A 38 -4.02 12.50 1.28
C VAL A 38 -4.27 11.10 0.76
N SER A 39 -3.55 10.72 -0.29
CA SER A 39 -3.51 9.34 -0.77
C SER A 39 -2.11 8.90 -1.13
N GLY A 40 -1.90 7.58 -1.18
CA GLY A 40 -0.60 7.06 -1.59
C GLY A 40 -0.50 5.55 -1.51
N TYR A 41 0.52 5.03 -2.20
CA TYR A 41 0.89 3.63 -2.19
C TYR A 41 2.08 3.41 -1.25
N ILE A 42 1.97 2.41 -0.39
CA ILE A 42 2.94 2.08 0.66
C ILE A 42 3.50 0.69 0.37
N ASP A 43 4.83 0.60 0.25
CA ASP A 43 5.53 -0.69 0.28
C ASP A 43 5.47 -1.25 1.70
N TYR A 44 4.54 -2.16 1.95
CA TYR A 44 4.26 -2.64 3.30
C TYR A 44 5.46 -3.33 3.92
N ALA A 45 6.15 -4.18 3.15
CA ALA A 45 7.31 -4.92 3.62
C ALA A 45 8.49 -4.00 3.95
N HIS A 46 8.69 -2.92 3.19
CA HIS A 46 9.69 -1.92 3.53
C HIS A 46 9.26 -1.14 4.78
N ARG A 47 8.01 -0.70 4.85
CA ARG A 47 7.48 0.09 5.97
C ARG A 47 7.58 -0.65 7.29
N LEU A 48 7.23 -1.93 7.30
CA LEU A 48 7.30 -2.80 8.47
C LEU A 48 8.71 -2.97 9.02
N LYS A 49 9.75 -2.84 8.18
CA LYS A 49 11.16 -2.96 8.60
C LYS A 49 11.73 -1.70 9.24
N ILE A 50 11.22 -0.53 8.86
CA ILE A 50 11.82 0.77 9.23
C ILE A 50 11.00 1.56 10.25
N GLU A 51 9.81 1.08 10.60
CA GLU A 51 8.91 1.74 11.54
C GLU A 51 8.27 0.73 12.48
N ASP A 52 8.01 1.14 13.71
CA ASP A 52 7.24 0.35 14.66
C ASP A 52 5.76 0.31 14.26
N PHE A 53 5.27 -0.89 13.94
CA PHE A 53 3.88 -1.12 13.56
C PHE A 53 2.96 -1.44 14.74
N GLU A 54 3.49 -1.63 15.95
CA GLU A 54 2.67 -1.91 17.13
C GLU A 54 1.66 -0.78 17.38
N VAL A 55 2.05 0.48 17.12
CA VAL A 55 1.16 1.64 17.26
C VAL A 55 -0.02 1.62 16.26
N TYR A 56 0.17 1.03 15.09
CA TYR A 56 -0.90 0.85 14.10
C TYR A 56 -1.79 -0.33 14.46
N PHE A 57 -1.19 -1.45 14.86
CA PHE A 57 -1.92 -2.65 15.24
C PHE A 57 -2.72 -2.48 16.54
N SER A 58 -2.20 -1.72 17.49
CA SER A 58 -2.94 -1.36 18.71
C SER A 58 -4.03 -0.31 18.48
N GLY A 59 -4.16 0.24 17.26
CA GLY A 59 -5.11 1.30 16.94
C GLY A 59 -4.79 2.66 17.56
N LYS A 60 -3.63 2.82 18.21
CA LYS A 60 -3.17 4.10 18.79
C LYS A 60 -2.94 5.15 17.71
N ARG A 61 -2.57 4.73 16.49
CA ARG A 61 -2.39 5.59 15.32
C ARG A 61 -2.98 4.93 14.08
N ARG A 62 -3.43 5.74 13.12
CA ARG A 62 -3.81 5.28 11.77
C ARG A 62 -2.59 5.24 10.86
N LEU A 63 -2.52 4.22 10.00
CA LEU A 63 -1.50 4.15 8.95
C LEU A 63 -1.90 5.12 7.84
N LEU A 64 -1.12 6.17 7.62
CA LEU A 64 -1.34 7.14 6.56
C LEU A 64 -0.14 7.20 5.62
N PRO A 65 -0.34 7.50 4.32
CA PRO A 65 0.74 7.71 3.38
C PRO A 65 1.66 8.87 3.83
N LYS A 66 2.96 8.69 3.66
CA LYS A 66 3.99 9.71 3.90
C LYS A 66 4.67 10.10 2.58
N PRO A 67 5.24 11.31 2.48
CA PRO A 67 6.03 11.72 1.32
C PRO A 67 7.22 10.81 0.97
N THR A 68 7.64 9.94 1.89
CA THR A 68 8.73 8.96 1.72
C THR A 68 8.25 7.60 1.19
N ASP A 69 6.94 7.38 1.09
CA ASP A 69 6.37 6.13 0.58
C ASP A 69 6.46 6.07 -0.96
N MET A 70 6.00 4.96 -1.55
CA MET A 70 6.11 4.75 -3.00
C MET A 70 5.41 5.84 -3.79
N SER A 71 4.27 6.32 -3.27
CA SER A 71 3.69 7.57 -3.70
C SER A 71 3.03 8.30 -2.55
N PHE A 72 2.92 9.60 -2.71
CA PHE A 72 2.16 10.48 -1.84
C PHE A 72 1.51 11.55 -2.70
N TYR A 73 0.22 11.80 -2.45
CA TYR A 73 -0.53 12.87 -3.08
C TYR A 73 -1.33 13.60 -2.01
N ASN A 74 -1.19 14.92 -1.98
CA ASN A 74 -2.03 15.80 -1.18
C ASN A 74 -3.09 16.41 -2.11
N TRP A 75 -4.37 16.13 -1.84
CA TRP A 75 -5.47 16.55 -2.70
C TRP A 75 -5.76 18.05 -2.60
N ASP A 76 -5.48 18.66 -1.43
CA ASP A 76 -5.67 20.08 -1.19
C ASP A 76 -4.60 20.93 -1.88
N SER A 77 -3.34 20.51 -1.82
CA SER A 77 -2.21 21.26 -2.41
C SER A 77 -1.81 20.79 -3.81
N HIS A 78 -2.37 19.68 -4.28
CA HIS A 78 -2.00 19.00 -5.53
C HIS A 78 -0.52 18.59 -5.62
N ILE A 79 0.17 18.48 -4.48
CA ILE A 79 1.57 18.04 -4.45
C ILE A 79 1.63 16.52 -4.54
N ALA A 80 2.34 16.04 -5.56
CA ALA A 80 2.61 14.63 -5.80
C ALA A 80 4.10 14.31 -5.59
N VAL A 81 4.40 13.21 -4.91
CA VAL A 81 5.75 12.68 -4.72
C VAL A 81 5.71 11.18 -5.01
N TRP A 82 6.77 10.66 -5.63
CA TRP A 82 6.93 9.23 -5.88
C TRP A 82 8.37 8.82 -5.60
N ASN A 83 8.55 7.71 -4.88
CA ASN A 83 9.87 7.22 -4.47
C ASN A 83 10.00 5.74 -4.74
N SER A 84 11.08 5.32 -5.40
CA SER A 84 11.41 3.90 -5.46
C SER A 84 11.87 3.40 -4.09
N THR A 85 11.39 2.24 -3.68
CA THR A 85 11.76 1.58 -2.42
C THR A 85 12.78 0.47 -2.68
N PRO A 86 13.32 -0.20 -1.66
CA PRO A 86 14.18 -1.37 -1.86
C PRO A 86 13.49 -2.51 -2.64
N ASN A 87 12.17 -2.67 -2.56
CA ASN A 87 11.44 -3.75 -3.23
C ASN A 87 10.86 -3.34 -4.59
N TYR A 88 10.46 -2.08 -4.74
CA TYR A 88 9.73 -1.59 -5.92
C TYR A 88 10.44 -0.43 -6.60
N GLN A 89 10.49 -0.47 -7.93
CA GLN A 89 10.81 0.70 -8.75
C GLN A 89 9.48 1.37 -9.16
N VAL A 90 9.38 2.67 -8.93
CA VAL A 90 8.21 3.47 -9.36
C VAL A 90 8.46 4.01 -10.76
N ILE A 91 7.47 3.84 -11.65
CA ILE A 91 7.50 4.32 -13.03
C ILE A 91 6.32 5.30 -13.16
N ALA A 92 6.61 6.60 -13.05
CA ALA A 92 5.61 7.67 -13.06
C ALA A 92 5.44 8.33 -14.45
N ASP A 93 6.47 8.30 -15.30
CA ASP A 93 6.45 8.93 -16.64
C ASP A 93 5.92 7.99 -17.74
N ASN A 94 4.85 7.23 -17.46
CA ASN A 94 4.24 6.33 -18.44
C ASN A 94 2.88 6.88 -18.91
N LEU A 95 2.59 6.72 -20.20
CA LEU A 95 1.31 7.07 -20.82
C LEU A 95 0.13 6.31 -20.18
N GLU A 96 0.39 5.11 -19.67
CA GLU A 96 -0.61 4.26 -18.99
C GLU A 96 -0.80 4.63 -17.51
N GLY A 97 -0.15 5.70 -17.03
CA GLY A 97 -0.22 6.14 -15.64
C GLY A 97 0.82 5.49 -14.73
N LEU A 98 0.56 5.52 -13.42
CA LEU A 98 1.51 5.07 -12.41
C LEU A 98 1.64 3.55 -12.41
N LEU A 99 2.88 3.07 -12.54
CA LEU A 99 3.20 1.65 -12.46
C LEU A 99 4.26 1.36 -11.40
N PHE A 100 4.21 0.16 -10.82
CA PHE A 100 5.21 -0.31 -9.89
C PHE A 100 5.85 -1.59 -10.40
N LYS A 101 7.18 -1.59 -10.54
CA LYS A 101 7.93 -2.77 -10.95
C LYS A 101 8.55 -3.44 -9.76
N TYR A 102 8.19 -4.69 -9.49
CA TYR A 102 8.85 -5.47 -8.45
C TYR A 102 10.29 -5.78 -8.88
N LYS A 103 11.28 -5.39 -8.08
CA LYS A 103 12.69 -5.41 -8.51
C LYS A 103 13.24 -6.83 -8.69
N ARG A 104 12.77 -7.78 -7.89
CA ARG A 104 13.33 -9.15 -7.86
C ARG A 104 13.04 -9.92 -9.15
N ASP A 105 11.81 -9.90 -9.63
CA ASP A 105 11.38 -10.66 -10.82
C ASP A 105 11.03 -9.78 -12.02
N ARG A 106 11.10 -8.45 -11.86
CA ARG A 106 10.84 -7.41 -12.87
C ARG A 106 9.39 -7.36 -13.35
N LYS A 107 8.45 -8.04 -12.67
CA LYS A 107 7.03 -7.97 -13.01
C LYS A 107 6.44 -6.60 -12.67
N ILE A 108 5.48 -6.19 -13.50
CA ILE A 108 4.78 -4.91 -13.36
C ILE A 108 3.48 -5.13 -12.59
N LEU A 109 3.29 -4.32 -11.56
CA LEU A 109 2.05 -4.10 -10.86
C LEU A 109 1.41 -2.83 -11.42
N ASN A 110 0.28 -2.98 -12.10
CA ASN A 110 -0.54 -1.87 -12.57
C ASN A 110 -1.58 -1.50 -11.51
N VAL A 111 -1.65 -0.23 -11.15
CA VAL A 111 -2.55 0.26 -10.08
C VAL A 111 -3.75 1.04 -10.60
N ASP A 112 -3.91 1.19 -11.91
CA ASP A 112 -5.13 1.73 -12.50
C ASP A 112 -6.33 0.83 -12.16
N PRO A 113 -7.39 1.37 -11.53
CA PRO A 113 -8.55 0.57 -11.16
C PRO A 113 -9.32 -0.04 -12.35
N LYS A 114 -9.13 0.48 -13.58
CA LYS A 114 -9.85 0.05 -14.78
C LYS A 114 -9.22 -1.16 -15.47
N VAL A 115 -8.01 -1.54 -15.10
CA VAL A 115 -7.26 -2.63 -15.74
C VAL A 115 -6.84 -3.69 -14.71
N PRO A 116 -6.55 -4.93 -15.17
CA PRO A 116 -5.99 -5.96 -14.28
C PRO A 116 -4.64 -5.52 -13.68
N PRO A 117 -4.32 -5.93 -12.45
CA PRO A 117 -3.11 -5.48 -11.76
C PRO A 117 -1.79 -6.08 -12.30
N GLY A 118 -1.86 -6.99 -13.27
CA GLY A 118 -0.70 -7.66 -13.86
C GLY A 118 -0.50 -9.10 -13.39
N ASP A 119 0.52 -9.76 -13.96
CA ASP A 119 0.81 -11.17 -13.69
C ASP A 119 1.16 -11.43 -12.22
N ASN A 120 0.63 -12.52 -11.68
CA ASN A 120 0.82 -12.95 -10.28
C ASN A 120 0.51 -11.85 -9.25
N SER A 121 -0.32 -10.87 -9.64
CA SER A 121 -0.72 -9.78 -8.78
C SER A 121 -2.22 -9.83 -8.55
N THR A 122 -2.65 -9.47 -7.34
CA THR A 122 -4.06 -9.34 -6.97
C THR A 122 -4.34 -7.91 -6.53
N ARG A 123 -5.61 -7.49 -6.64
CA ARG A 123 -6.11 -6.19 -6.17
C ARG A 123 -7.37 -6.44 -5.36
N ILE A 124 -7.32 -6.13 -4.08
CA ILE A 124 -8.38 -6.42 -3.12
C ILE A 124 -8.79 -5.10 -2.47
N PRO A 125 -9.92 -4.50 -2.91
CA PRO A 125 -10.51 -3.38 -2.20
C PRO A 125 -10.94 -3.81 -0.80
N ILE A 126 -10.61 -3.00 0.21
CA ILE A 126 -10.97 -3.29 1.60
C ILE A 126 -12.15 -2.42 1.99
N GLN A 127 -13.26 -3.06 2.38
CA GLN A 127 -14.40 -2.37 2.96
C GLN A 127 -14.11 -2.08 4.43
N THR A 128 -14.05 -0.80 4.79
CA THR A 128 -13.74 -0.35 6.15
C THR A 128 -14.24 1.06 6.37
N ASP A 129 -14.61 1.38 7.62
CA ASP A 129 -14.94 2.75 8.05
C ASP A 129 -13.70 3.51 8.57
N LEU A 130 -12.53 2.86 8.58
CA LEU A 130 -11.29 3.45 9.10
C LEU A 130 -10.64 4.43 8.14
N TYR A 131 -10.78 4.19 6.84
CA TYR A 131 -10.20 5.00 5.77
C TYR A 131 -11.29 5.29 4.74
N ILE A 132 -11.20 6.45 4.08
CA ILE A 132 -12.07 6.77 2.93
C ILE A 132 -11.91 5.71 1.84
N GLN A 133 -10.68 5.24 1.62
CA GLN A 133 -10.39 4.14 0.70
C GLN A 133 -9.16 3.38 1.14
N ALA A 134 -9.22 2.04 1.09
CA ALA A 134 -8.07 1.18 1.27
C ALA A 134 -8.10 0.05 0.22
N VAL A 135 -6.96 -0.24 -0.40
CA VAL A 135 -6.82 -1.33 -1.37
C VAL A 135 -5.51 -2.05 -1.12
N ILE A 136 -5.55 -3.38 -1.07
CA ILE A 136 -4.35 -4.21 -0.96
C ILE A 136 -4.01 -4.74 -2.34
N PHE A 137 -2.76 -4.57 -2.73
CA PHE A 137 -2.17 -5.21 -3.89
C PHE A 137 -1.14 -6.22 -3.39
N ASP A 138 -1.34 -7.49 -3.72
CA ASP A 138 -0.39 -8.52 -3.34
C ASP A 138 0.23 -9.16 -4.57
N HIS A 139 1.54 -9.40 -4.52
CA HIS A 139 2.29 -9.97 -5.61
C HIS A 139 2.99 -11.27 -5.17
N ILE A 140 2.76 -12.35 -5.93
CA ILE A 140 3.29 -13.67 -5.63
C ILE A 140 4.47 -13.97 -6.57
N SER A 141 5.70 -13.71 -6.13
CA SER A 141 6.87 -14.27 -6.79
C SER A 141 6.84 -15.78 -6.64
N ARG A 142 6.71 -16.50 -7.75
CA ARG A 142 7.01 -17.94 -7.77
C ARG A 142 8.46 -18.12 -7.33
N ARG A 143 8.72 -18.99 -6.34
CA ARG A 143 10.10 -19.45 -6.09
C ARG A 143 10.58 -20.14 -7.36
N LYS A 144 11.79 -19.84 -7.81
CA LYS A 144 12.49 -20.78 -8.70
C LYS A 144 12.69 -22.06 -7.90
N THR A 145 12.08 -23.15 -8.34
CA THR A 145 12.55 -24.51 -8.05
C THR A 145 13.98 -24.67 -8.51
#